data_AF-A0A6J6XMG9-F1
#
_entry.id   AF-A0A6J6XMG9-F1
#
_cell.length_a   1.000
_cell.length_b   1.000
_cell.length_c   1.000
_cell.angle_alpha   90.00
_cell.angle_beta   90.00
_cell.angle_gamma   90.00
#
_symmetry.space_group_name_H-M   'P 1'
#
loop_
_entity.id
_entity.type
_entity.pdbx_description
1 polymer ?
#
loop_
_entity_poly.entity_id
_entity_poly.type
_entity_poly.pdbx_seq_one_letter_code
_entity_poly.pdbx_strand_id
1 'polypeptide(L)'
;MLNRADSKVGLSISEVEKTLGHSIGVQIPSSRDVPATINRGVPIVLDDPKHPVTDAVRQVALQAFGEFRSDDSIPDTETSSDRKSFMRRKAKS
;
A
#
# COMPACT_ATOMS: atom_id res chain seq x y z
N MET A 1 5.86 10.39 -6.97
CA MET A 1 5.54 8.98 -7.31
C MET A 1 4.69 8.96 -8.57
N LEU A 2 4.96 8.03 -9.50
CA LEU A 2 4.17 7.82 -10.71
C LEU A 2 3.51 6.44 -10.68
N ASN A 3 2.19 6.41 -10.79
CA ASN A 3 1.42 5.18 -10.94
C ASN A 3 1.34 4.80 -12.41
N ARG A 4 1.31 3.48 -12.68
CA ARG A 4 1.13 2.93 -14.02
C ARG A 4 2.26 3.35 -14.96
N ALA A 5 3.50 3.28 -14.47
CA ALA A 5 4.68 3.84 -15.12
C ALA A 5 4.99 3.24 -16.50
N ASP A 6 4.47 2.04 -16.79
CA ASP A 6 4.56 1.33 -18.06
C ASP A 6 3.38 1.63 -19.02
N SER A 7 2.54 2.61 -18.68
CA SER A 7 1.35 2.96 -19.46
C SER A 7 1.72 3.49 -20.85
N LYS A 8 1.22 2.82 -21.90
CA LYS A 8 1.44 3.20 -23.31
C LYS A 8 0.52 4.34 -23.76
N VAL A 9 0.56 5.47 -23.07
CA VAL A 9 -0.26 6.67 -23.36
C VAL A 9 0.47 7.74 -24.18
N GLY A 10 1.66 7.42 -24.71
CA GLY A 10 2.43 8.32 -25.56
C GLY A 10 3.20 9.42 -24.81
N LEU A 11 3.31 9.32 -23.48
CA LEU A 11 4.08 10.26 -22.65
C LEU A 11 5.35 9.58 -22.16
N SER A 12 6.49 10.26 -22.31
CA SER A 12 7.75 9.84 -21.69
C SER A 12 7.83 10.33 -20.24
N ILE A 13 8.56 9.59 -19.39
CA ILE A 13 8.78 9.99 -17.99
C ILE A 13 9.44 11.38 -17.92
N SER A 14 10.43 11.63 -18.78
CA SER A 14 11.14 12.91 -18.84
C SER A 14 10.24 14.08 -19.23
N GLU A 15 9.25 13.86 -20.09
CA GLU A 15 8.26 14.87 -20.45
C GLU A 15 7.31 15.17 -19.28
N VAL A 16 6.90 14.13 -18.54
CA VAL A 16 6.10 14.29 -17.32
C VAL A 16 6.87 15.08 -16.27
N GLU A 17 8.13 14.74 -16.01
CA GLU A 17 9.00 15.44 -15.05
C GLU A 17 9.23 16.90 -15.46
N LYS A 18 9.54 17.16 -16.74
CA LYS A 18 9.72 18.51 -17.27
C LYS A 18 8.47 19.37 -17.10
N THR A 19 7.30 18.79 -17.37
CA THR A 19 6.01 19.51 -17.29
C THR A 19 5.64 19.82 -15.84
N LEU A 20 5.89 18.90 -14.92
CA LEU A 20 5.60 19.07 -13.50
C LEU A 20 6.68 19.87 -12.75
N GLY A 21 7.86 20.06 -13.35
CA GLY A 21 9.01 20.70 -12.71
C GLY A 21 9.57 19.92 -11.51
N HIS A 22 9.25 18.62 -11.41
CA HIS A 22 9.62 17.76 -10.29
C HIS A 22 10.05 16.39 -10.78
N SER A 23 11.08 15.82 -10.15
CA SER A 23 11.56 14.46 -10.41
C SER A 23 10.60 13.41 -9.82
N ILE A 24 10.41 12.31 -10.53
CA ILE A 24 9.62 11.17 -10.08
C ILE A 24 10.50 10.26 -9.21
N GLY A 25 10.29 10.28 -7.90
CA GLY A 25 11.09 9.47 -6.95
C GLY A 25 10.84 7.95 -6.97
N VAL A 26 9.62 7.52 -7.31
CA VAL A 26 9.24 6.09 -7.42
C VAL A 26 8.25 5.90 -8.55
N GLN A 27 8.40 4.80 -9.28
CA GLN A 27 7.55 4.38 -10.38
C GLN A 27 6.89 3.05 -10.04
N ILE A 28 5.56 3.00 -10.02
CA ILE A 28 4.81 1.77 -9.78
C ILE A 28 4.28 1.24 -11.12
N PRO A 29 4.65 0.02 -11.54
CA PRO A 29 4.15 -0.56 -12.79
C PRO A 29 2.69 -0.98 -12.66
N SER A 30 2.03 -1.15 -13.81
CA SER A 30 0.76 -1.86 -13.89
C SER A 30 0.97 -3.33 -13.58
N SER A 31 0.07 -3.95 -12.80
CA SER A 31 0.01 -5.40 -12.70
C SER A 31 -1.44 -5.85 -12.49
N ARG A 32 -1.80 -6.96 -13.14
CA ARG A 32 -3.10 -7.62 -12.95
C ARG A 32 -3.17 -8.36 -11.62
N ASP A 33 -2.02 -8.66 -11.02
CA ASP A 33 -1.93 -9.38 -9.76
C ASP A 33 -2.32 -8.49 -8.58
N VAL A 34 -2.17 -7.16 -8.72
CA VAL A 34 -2.60 -6.19 -7.70
C VAL A 34 -4.12 -6.28 -7.45
N PRO A 35 -5.02 -6.08 -8.43
CA PRO A 35 -6.45 -6.24 -8.18
C PRO A 35 -6.81 -7.69 -7.83
N ALA A 36 -6.12 -8.69 -8.39
CA ALA A 36 -6.41 -10.09 -8.08
C ALA A 36 -6.16 -10.44 -6.59
N THR A 37 -5.04 -9.96 -6.02
CA THR A 37 -4.67 -10.17 -4.61
C THR A 37 -5.62 -9.44 -3.68
N ILE A 38 -5.90 -8.16 -3.96
CA ILE A 38 -6.87 -7.36 -3.21
C ILE A 38 -8.27 -7.99 -3.22
N ASN A 39 -8.73 -8.51 -4.36
CA ASN A 39 -10.02 -9.20 -4.45
C ASN A 39 -10.07 -10.50 -3.61
N ARG A 40 -8.92 -11.13 -3.30
CA ARG A 40 -8.82 -12.26 -2.36
C ARG A 40 -8.71 -11.82 -0.90
N GLY A 41 -8.59 -10.52 -0.63
CA GLY A 41 -8.39 -9.97 0.71
C GLY A 41 -6.94 -10.05 1.23
N VAL A 42 -5.96 -10.32 0.35
CA VAL A 42 -4.54 -10.38 0.71
C VAL A 42 -3.78 -9.32 -0.10
N PRO A 43 -3.08 -8.35 0.51
CA PRO A 43 -2.27 -7.38 -0.23
C PRO A 43 -1.11 -8.04 -0.99
N ILE A 44 -0.75 -7.50 -2.15
CA ILE A 44 0.36 -8.03 -2.98
C ILE A 44 1.70 -8.10 -2.25
N VAL A 45 1.96 -7.19 -1.29
CA VAL A 45 3.18 -7.19 -0.48
C VAL A 45 3.31 -8.40 0.45
N LEU A 46 2.17 -9.03 0.78
CA LEU A 46 2.10 -10.27 1.56
C LEU A 46 1.99 -11.50 0.66
N ASP A 47 1.30 -11.40 -0.47
CA ASP A 47 1.06 -12.51 -1.41
C ASP A 47 2.31 -12.85 -2.24
N ASP A 48 2.99 -11.84 -2.80
CA ASP A 48 4.25 -11.98 -3.52
C ASP A 48 5.28 -10.90 -3.09
N PRO A 49 6.13 -11.22 -2.10
CA PRO A 49 7.13 -10.31 -1.58
C PRO A 49 8.23 -9.89 -2.56
N LYS A 50 8.37 -10.57 -3.71
CA LYS A 50 9.38 -10.30 -4.74
C LYS A 50 8.76 -9.67 -6.00
N HIS A 51 7.47 -9.39 -5.99
CA HIS A 51 6.78 -8.78 -7.11
C HIS A 51 7.29 -7.34 -7.35
N PRO A 52 7.44 -6.88 -8.61
CA PRO A 52 7.92 -5.52 -8.89
C PRO A 52 7.10 -4.39 -8.25
N VAL A 53 5.78 -4.57 -8.12
CA VAL A 53 4.92 -3.63 -7.37
C VAL A 53 5.24 -3.64 -5.88
N THR A 54 5.56 -4.81 -5.30
CA THR A 54 5.96 -4.91 -3.89
C THR A 54 7.24 -4.12 -3.64
N ASP A 55 8.24 -4.26 -4.53
CA ASP A 55 9.49 -3.51 -4.43
C ASP A 55 9.25 -1.99 -4.53
N ALA A 56 8.41 -1.55 -5.48
CA ALA A 56 8.07 -0.14 -5.62
C ALA A 56 7.31 0.40 -4.39
N VAL A 57 6.40 -0.37 -3.80
CA VAL A 57 5.70 0.03 -2.56
C VAL A 57 6.68 0.17 -1.39
N ARG A 58 7.65 -0.75 -1.26
CA ARG A 58 8.72 -0.63 -0.23
C ARG A 58 9.56 0.63 -0.45
N GLN A 59 9.89 0.96 -1.69
CA GLN A 59 10.63 2.18 -2.01
C GLN A 59 9.84 3.44 -1.64
N VAL A 60 8.52 3.47 -1.87
CA VAL A 60 7.65 4.57 -1.42
C VAL A 60 7.71 4.71 0.10
N ALA A 61 7.59 3.60 0.84
CA ALA A 61 7.63 3.63 2.30
C ALA A 61 8.98 4.18 2.82
N LEU A 62 10.09 3.72 2.26
CA LEU A 62 11.43 4.20 2.62
C LEU A 62 11.61 5.70 2.30
N GLN A 63 11.10 6.19 1.18
CA GLN A 63 11.19 7.61 0.84
C GLN A 63 10.27 8.50 1.70
N ALA A 64 9.08 8.00 2.05
CA ALA A 64 8.10 8.77 2.80
C ALA A 64 8.42 8.83 4.30
N PHE A 65 8.99 7.76 4.86
CA PHE A 65 9.13 7.58 6.30
C PHE A 65 10.57 7.34 6.77
N GLY A 66 11.54 7.19 5.85
CA GLY A 66 12.91 6.81 6.17
C GLY A 66 13.06 5.33 6.48
N GLU A 67 14.17 4.94 7.11
CA GLU A 67 14.32 3.56 7.60
C GLU A 67 13.34 3.27 8.73
N PHE A 68 12.68 2.11 8.64
CA PHE A 68 11.79 1.63 9.68
C PHE A 68 12.58 1.41 10.98
N ARG A 69 12.33 2.27 11.97
CA ARG A 69 12.90 2.10 13.31
C ARG A 69 12.16 0.94 13.97
N SER A 70 12.92 -0.05 14.44
CA SER A 70 12.38 -1.29 15.02
C SER A 70 11.55 -1.09 16.30
N ASP A 71 11.53 0.14 16.85
CA ASP A 71 10.84 0.51 18.09
C ASP A 71 9.39 0.98 17.86
N ASP A 72 8.97 1.21 16.61
CA ASP A 72 7.57 1.48 16.28
C ASP A 72 6.77 0.17 16.28
N SER A 73 6.54 -0.41 17.46
CA SER A 73 5.56 -1.49 17.63
C SER A 73 4.18 -0.98 17.21
N ILE A 74 3.58 -1.64 16.21
CA ILE A 74 2.20 -1.40 15.79
C ILE A 74 1.33 -1.55 17.06
N PRO A 75 0.62 -0.50 17.53
CA PRO A 75 -0.23 -0.64 18.69
C PRO A 75 -1.24 -1.74 18.41
N ASP A 76 -1.29 -2.73 19.31
CA ASP A 76 -2.20 -3.87 19.23
C ASP A 76 -3.60 -3.31 18.93
N THR A 77 -4.07 -3.55 17.71
CA THR A 77 -5.41 -3.12 17.32
C THR A 77 -6.36 -3.88 18.21
N GLU A 78 -7.09 -3.16 19.07
CA GLU A 78 -8.01 -3.72 20.06
C GLU A 78 -8.80 -4.89 19.47
N THR A 79 -8.39 -6.11 19.81
CA THR A 79 -9.09 -7.33 19.45
C THR A 79 -10.46 -7.28 20.09
N SER A 80 -11.49 -6.95 19.31
CA SER A 80 -12.83 -7.59 19.21
C SER A 80 -13.41 -8.33 20.45
N SER A 81 -13.10 -7.92 21.68
CA SER A 81 -13.63 -8.48 22.92
C SER A 81 -14.83 -7.67 23.41
N ASP A 82 -14.86 -6.37 23.11
CA ASP A 82 -15.88 -5.47 23.66
C ASP A 82 -17.25 -5.60 23.00
N ARG A 83 -17.32 -6.08 21.75
CA ARG A 83 -18.61 -6.27 21.06
C ARG A 83 -19.48 -7.35 21.70
N LYS A 84 -18.89 -8.34 22.40
CA LYS A 84 -19.66 -9.39 23.09
C LYS A 84 -20.31 -8.92 24.40
N SER A 85 -19.77 -7.89 25.05
CA SER A 85 -20.29 -7.39 26.33
C SER A 85 -21.57 -6.54 26.16
N PHE A 86 -21.72 -5.87 25.01
CA PHE A 86 -22.90 -5.05 24.75
C PHE A 86 -24.17 -5.85 24.42
N MET A 87 -24.07 -7.03 23.82
CA MET A 87 -25.26 -7.85 23.51
C MET A 87 -25.85 -8.57 24.74
N ARG A 88 -25.08 -8.83 25.79
CA ARG A 88 -25.60 -9.48 27.02
C ARG A 88 -26.43 -8.55 27.90
N ARG A 89 -26.26 -7.23 27.78
CA ARG A 89 -26.99 -6.25 28.62
C ARG A 89 -28.38 -5.90 28.11
N LYS A 90 -28.71 -6.19 26.84
CA LYS A 90 -30.02 -5.87 26.26
C LYS A 90 -31.05 -7.00 26.41
N ALA A 91 -30.66 -8.18 26.91
CA ALA A 91 -31.55 -9.31 27.14
C ALA A 91 -32.15 -9.36 28.57
N LYS A 92 -31.91 -8.33 29.38
CA LYS A 92 -32.48 -8.15 30.73
C LYS A 92 -32.91 -6.70 30.92
N SER A 93 -33.98 -6.30 30.25
CA SER A 93 -34.84 -5.18 30.64
C SER A 93 -36.21 -5.35 30.00
#